data_AF-A0A8S0VZE1-F1
#
_entry.id   AF-A0A8S0VZE1-F1
#
_cell.length_a   1.000
_cell.length_b   1.000
_cell.length_c   1.000
_cell.angle_alpha   90.00
_cell.angle_beta   90.00
_cell.angle_gamma   90.00
#
_symmetry.space_group_name_H-M   'P 1'
#
loop_
_entity.id
_entity.type
_entity.pdbx_description
1 polymer ?
#
loop_
_entity_poly.entity_id
_entity_poly.type
_entity_poly.pdbx_seq_one_letter_code
_entity_poly.pdbx_strand_id
1 'polypeptide(L)'
;MLSGSNPEGDLKAALTRVPQVLPDGGILGFGLSHAYPFNSNSTNLFNLKDYLKGSDATINRVCDALSLESSLMAFYREQSKCVGILLPKFVDFGTHQVDDRLAWYLRDFRGSITVVDCDSEGEDDGFIRMMREGADVYSIVWANPLAEVNAFKSAYISYGNEATLDYAYGEVCLVIELPPAEERQ
;
A
#
# COMPACT_ATOMS: atom_id res chain seq x y z
N MET A 1 -0.48 22.57 -16.59
CA MET A 1 -1.90 22.31 -16.90
C MET A 1 -2.30 21.06 -16.16
N LEU A 2 -3.06 21.19 -15.07
CA LEU A 2 -3.59 20.04 -14.35
C LEU A 2 -4.76 19.51 -15.17
N SER A 3 -4.54 18.39 -15.87
CA SER A 3 -5.62 17.57 -16.41
C SER A 3 -6.56 17.24 -15.26
N GLY A 4 -7.82 17.68 -15.33
CA GLY A 4 -8.83 17.29 -14.37
C GLY A 4 -9.07 15.79 -14.48
N SER A 5 -8.44 15.01 -13.61
CA SER A 5 -8.69 13.58 -13.46
C SER A 5 -10.17 13.38 -13.20
N ASN A 6 -10.84 12.57 -14.02
CA ASN A 6 -12.22 12.15 -13.78
C ASN A 6 -12.16 10.90 -12.89
N PRO A 7 -12.34 11.02 -11.56
CA PRO A 7 -12.01 9.92 -10.64
C PRO A 7 -12.92 8.71 -10.84
N GLU A 8 -14.17 8.93 -11.29
CA GLU A 8 -15.09 7.86 -11.65
C GLU A 8 -14.65 7.14 -12.93
N GLY A 9 -14.15 7.90 -13.92
CA GLY A 9 -13.57 7.35 -15.14
C GLY A 9 -12.32 6.53 -14.87
N ASP A 10 -11.44 7.04 -14.01
CA ASP A 10 -10.19 6.38 -13.60
C ASP A 10 -10.50 5.10 -12.82
N LEU A 11 -11.46 5.13 -11.89
CA LEU A 11 -11.90 3.96 -11.15
C LEU A 11 -12.56 2.93 -12.08
N LYS A 12 -13.44 3.34 -13.00
CA LYS A 12 -14.06 2.44 -13.98
C LYS A 12 -13.02 1.79 -14.89
N ALA A 13 -12.06 2.57 -15.39
CA ALA A 13 -10.99 2.06 -16.23
C ALA A 13 -10.12 1.06 -15.46
N ALA A 14 -9.78 1.37 -14.20
CA ALA A 14 -9.04 0.48 -13.34
C ALA A 14 -9.81 -0.83 -13.09
N LEU A 15 -11.08 -0.76 -12.67
CA LEU A 15 -11.95 -1.92 -12.43
C LEU A 15 -12.11 -2.79 -13.69
N THR A 16 -12.10 -2.20 -14.88
CA THR A 16 -12.15 -2.96 -16.14
C THR A 16 -10.89 -3.80 -16.37
N ARG A 17 -9.72 -3.31 -15.92
CA ARG A 17 -8.45 -4.05 -16.00
C ARG A 17 -8.37 -5.15 -14.94
N VAL A 18 -8.96 -4.95 -13.75
CA VAL A 18 -8.82 -5.85 -12.58
C VAL A 18 -9.01 -7.33 -12.93
N PRO A 19 -10.03 -7.80 -13.67
CA PRO A 19 -10.17 -9.23 -13.97
C PRO A 19 -8.97 -9.83 -14.74
N GLN A 20 -8.26 -9.03 -15.53
CA GLN A 20 -7.11 -9.46 -16.32
C GLN A 20 -5.81 -9.47 -15.49
N VAL A 21 -5.70 -8.57 -14.51
CA VAL A 21 -4.47 -8.37 -13.72
C VAL A 21 -4.54 -8.95 -12.30
N LEU A 22 -5.75 -9.17 -11.78
CA LEU A 22 -6.07 -9.76 -10.47
C LEU A 22 -7.19 -10.82 -10.65
N PRO A 23 -6.93 -11.92 -11.40
CA PRO A 23 -7.92 -12.96 -11.64
C PRO A 23 -8.32 -13.68 -10.34
N ASP A 24 -7.36 -13.95 -9.46
CA ASP A 24 -7.56 -14.66 -8.19
C ASP A 24 -7.92 -13.74 -7.02
N GLY A 25 -8.21 -12.47 -7.29
CA GLY A 25 -8.35 -11.45 -6.24
C GLY A 25 -7.05 -10.72 -5.98
N GLY A 26 -7.06 -9.85 -4.98
CA GLY A 26 -5.90 -9.03 -4.61
C GLY A 26 -6.29 -7.62 -4.24
N ILE A 27 -5.38 -6.68 -4.45
CA ILE A 27 -5.53 -5.32 -3.95
C ILE A 27 -5.52 -4.33 -5.10
N LEU A 28 -6.51 -3.45 -5.14
CA LEU A 28 -6.52 -2.28 -5.98
C LEU A 28 -6.06 -1.06 -5.16
N GLY A 29 -4.91 -0.50 -5.52
CA GLY A 29 -4.31 0.63 -4.83
C GLY A 29 -4.52 1.95 -5.56
N PHE A 30 -4.66 3.03 -4.79
CA PHE A 30 -4.71 4.40 -5.27
C PHE A 30 -3.72 5.25 -4.47
N GLY A 31 -2.72 5.79 -5.15
CA GLY A 31 -1.95 6.91 -4.62
C GLY A 31 -2.85 8.12 -4.40
N LEU A 32 -2.65 8.82 -3.30
CA LEU A 32 -3.43 10.00 -2.94
C LEU A 32 -2.92 11.24 -3.70
N SER A 33 -3.83 11.94 -4.39
CA SER A 33 -3.48 13.12 -5.20
C SER A 33 -3.33 14.41 -4.39
N HIS A 34 -4.01 14.50 -3.24
CA HIS A 34 -3.92 15.67 -2.38
C HIS A 34 -2.96 15.45 -1.21
N ALA A 35 -2.30 16.53 -0.76
CA ALA A 35 -1.49 16.49 0.44
C ALA A 35 -2.37 16.42 1.70
N TYR A 36 -2.03 15.51 2.60
CA TYR A 36 -2.71 15.37 3.89
C TYR A 36 -1.76 15.62 5.06
N PRO A 37 -2.19 16.36 6.09
CA PRO A 37 -1.38 16.53 7.28
C PRO A 37 -1.43 15.23 8.09
N PHE A 38 -0.29 14.55 8.19
CA PHE A 38 -0.12 13.42 9.09
C PHE A 38 1.26 13.46 9.75
N ASN A 39 1.33 12.85 10.93
CA ASN A 39 2.55 12.58 11.66
C ASN A 39 2.59 11.07 11.91
N SER A 40 3.66 10.41 11.49
CA SER A 40 3.83 8.96 11.61
C SER A 40 3.75 8.46 13.07
N ASN A 41 3.94 9.33 14.06
CA ASN A 41 3.93 8.93 15.47
C ASN A 41 2.56 9.07 16.13
N SER A 42 1.62 9.82 15.53
CA SER A 42 0.36 10.18 16.20
C SER A 42 -0.87 10.12 15.32
N THR A 43 -0.73 10.15 14.00
CA THR A 43 -1.89 10.14 13.10
C THR A 43 -2.43 8.72 12.96
N ASN A 44 -3.71 8.57 13.29
CA ASN A 44 -4.47 7.38 12.97
C ASN A 44 -5.02 7.49 11.54
N LEU A 45 -4.61 6.56 10.66
CA LEU A 45 -5.03 6.54 9.25
C LEU A 45 -6.54 6.34 9.09
N PHE A 46 -7.20 5.63 10.01
CA PHE A 46 -8.64 5.47 10.02
C PHE A 46 -9.34 6.84 10.08
N ASN A 47 -8.90 7.70 11.01
CA ASN A 47 -9.46 9.05 11.16
C ASN A 47 -9.12 9.94 9.97
N LEU A 48 -7.98 9.71 9.29
CA LEU A 48 -7.58 10.50 8.13
C LEU A 48 -8.53 10.31 6.94
N LYS A 49 -9.17 9.13 6.85
CA LYS A 49 -10.11 8.78 5.77
C LYS A 49 -11.28 9.76 5.68
N ASP A 50 -11.75 10.27 6.82
CA ASP A 50 -12.85 11.24 6.89
C ASP A 50 -12.50 12.62 6.31
N TYR A 51 -11.21 12.91 6.12
CA TYR A 51 -10.70 14.21 5.64
C TYR A 51 -10.21 14.18 4.21
N LEU A 52 -10.46 13.09 3.47
CA LEU A 52 -10.12 13.01 2.05
C LEU A 52 -10.74 14.16 1.25
N LYS A 53 -10.00 14.65 0.25
CA LYS A 53 -10.35 15.81 -0.57
C LYS A 53 -10.37 15.42 -2.05
N GLY A 54 -11.11 16.22 -2.83
CA GLY A 54 -11.11 16.17 -4.30
C GLY A 54 -11.28 14.77 -4.88
N SER A 55 -10.32 14.34 -5.71
CA SER A 55 -10.34 13.03 -6.38
C SER A 55 -10.33 11.87 -5.37
N ASP A 56 -9.50 11.95 -4.33
CA ASP A 56 -9.37 10.91 -3.31
C ASP A 56 -10.71 10.69 -2.56
N ALA A 57 -11.39 11.79 -2.20
CA ALA A 57 -12.72 11.73 -1.58
C ALA A 57 -13.77 11.13 -2.52
N THR A 58 -13.65 11.41 -3.82
CA THR A 58 -14.57 10.93 -4.84
C THR A 58 -14.40 9.43 -5.04
N ILE A 59 -13.16 8.93 -5.15
CA ILE A 59 -12.85 7.50 -5.21
C ILE A 59 -13.46 6.80 -3.99
N ASN A 60 -13.21 7.33 -2.78
CA ASN A 60 -13.75 6.74 -1.56
C ASN A 60 -15.28 6.62 -1.59
N ARG A 61 -16.00 7.70 -1.96
CA ARG A 61 -17.47 7.69 -2.04
C ARG A 61 -17.99 6.72 -3.09
N VAL A 62 -17.30 6.57 -4.23
CA VAL A 62 -17.71 5.60 -5.24
C VAL A 62 -17.50 4.18 -4.74
N CYS A 63 -16.42 3.90 -4.00
CA CYS A 63 -16.23 2.61 -3.33
C CYS A 63 -17.40 2.32 -2.38
N ASP A 64 -17.75 3.28 -1.51
CA ASP A 64 -18.89 3.14 -0.59
C ASP A 64 -20.20 2.88 -1.36
N ALA A 65 -20.45 3.58 -2.46
CA ALA A 65 -21.64 3.40 -3.30
C ALA A 65 -21.69 2.03 -4.01
N LEU A 66 -20.53 1.43 -4.28
CA LEU A 66 -20.39 0.10 -4.85
C LEU A 66 -20.29 -1.00 -3.79
N SER A 67 -20.45 -0.66 -2.50
CA SER A 67 -20.23 -1.59 -1.38
C SER A 67 -18.83 -2.22 -1.37
N LEU A 68 -17.84 -1.51 -1.89
CA LEU A 68 -16.42 -1.88 -1.84
C LEU A 68 -15.79 -1.22 -0.62
N GLU A 69 -15.28 -2.03 0.30
CA GLU A 69 -14.61 -1.52 1.49
C GLU A 69 -13.23 -0.98 1.14
N SER A 70 -13.06 0.34 1.24
CA SER A 70 -11.79 1.01 1.07
C SER A 70 -11.11 1.28 2.41
N SER A 71 -9.78 1.27 2.47
CA SER A 71 -9.01 1.58 3.67
C SER A 71 -7.80 2.46 3.36
N LEU A 72 -7.49 3.40 4.25
CA LEU A 72 -6.20 4.10 4.20
C LEU A 72 -5.13 3.24 4.86
N MET A 73 -4.02 3.03 4.13
CA MET A 73 -2.90 2.22 4.58
C MET A 73 -1.59 2.98 4.40
N ALA A 74 -0.63 2.69 5.26
CA ALA A 74 0.77 3.01 5.07
C ALA A 74 1.41 1.90 4.25
N PHE A 75 1.81 2.22 3.02
CA PHE A 75 2.56 1.31 2.15
C PHE A 75 4.05 1.51 2.39
N TYR A 76 4.71 0.52 2.99
CA TYR A 76 6.15 0.49 3.18
C TYR A 76 6.83 -0.18 1.99
N ARG A 77 7.81 0.51 1.40
CA ARG A 77 8.59 -0.01 0.27
C ARG A 77 9.75 -0.87 0.77
N GLU A 78 9.89 -2.06 0.19
CA GLU A 78 11.13 -2.84 0.31
C GLU A 78 12.12 -2.43 -0.79
N GLN A 79 13.42 -2.63 -0.55
CA GLN A 79 14.46 -2.28 -1.51
C GLN A 79 14.33 -3.03 -2.84
N SER A 80 13.74 -4.22 -2.85
CA SER A 80 13.52 -5.03 -4.05
C SER A 80 12.52 -4.42 -5.05
N LYS A 81 11.84 -3.32 -4.70
CA LYS A 81 10.83 -2.59 -5.49
C LYS A 81 9.55 -3.35 -5.85
N CYS A 82 9.59 -4.67 -5.93
CA CYS A 82 8.43 -5.51 -6.26
C CYS A 82 7.66 -6.03 -5.05
N VAL A 83 8.21 -5.94 -3.83
CA VAL A 83 7.49 -6.30 -2.59
C VAL A 83 7.25 -5.05 -1.75
N GLY A 84 6.06 -4.96 -1.14
CA GLY A 84 5.74 -3.95 -0.15
C GLY A 84 4.84 -4.49 0.95
N ILE A 85 4.76 -3.74 2.05
CA ILE A 85 3.90 -4.09 3.19
C ILE A 85 2.90 -2.96 3.43
N LEU A 86 1.60 -3.28 3.39
CA LEU A 86 0.53 -2.37 3.78
C LEU A 86 0.22 -2.54 5.27
N LEU A 87 0.11 -1.43 5.99
CA LEU A 87 -0.28 -1.42 7.40
C LEU A 87 -1.36 -0.37 7.67
N PRO A 88 -2.37 -0.64 8.53
CA PRO A 88 -3.43 0.31 8.85
C PRO A 88 -2.98 1.44 9.79
N LYS A 89 -1.69 1.45 10.13
CA LYS A 89 -1.05 2.45 10.98
C LYS A 89 0.39 2.61 10.56
N PHE A 90 0.95 3.75 10.93
CA PHE A 90 2.38 3.94 10.93
C PHE A 90 3.03 3.10 12.04
N VAL A 91 4.20 2.56 11.74
CA VAL A 91 5.08 1.88 12.68
C VAL A 91 6.02 2.89 13.32
N ASP A 92 5.97 2.96 14.65
CA ASP A 92 7.01 3.57 15.45
C ASP A 92 8.07 2.50 15.75
N PHE A 93 9.22 2.63 15.11
CA PHE A 93 10.33 1.71 15.32
C PHE A 93 11.04 2.00 16.66
N GLY A 94 10.90 3.22 17.22
CA GLY A 94 11.53 3.61 18.49
C GLY A 94 13.02 3.25 18.55
N THR A 95 13.38 2.41 19.52
CA THR A 95 14.74 1.83 19.67
C THR A 95 14.78 0.35 19.26
N HIS A 96 13.74 -0.17 18.62
CA HIS A 96 13.68 -1.56 18.19
C HIS A 96 14.69 -1.78 17.07
N GLN A 97 15.30 -2.96 17.13
CA GLN A 97 16.32 -3.40 16.20
C GLN A 97 15.64 -4.28 15.15
N VAL A 98 15.96 -4.01 13.89
CA VAL A 98 15.51 -4.78 12.75
C VAL A 98 16.71 -5.61 12.30
N ASP A 99 16.72 -6.87 12.72
CA ASP A 99 17.84 -7.80 12.49
C ASP A 99 17.79 -8.46 11.10
N ASP A 100 16.62 -8.44 10.45
CA ASP A 100 16.37 -9.00 9.12
C ASP A 100 15.97 -7.90 8.11
N ARG A 101 15.48 -8.27 6.92
CA ARG A 101 14.91 -7.28 5.99
C ARG A 101 13.66 -6.63 6.60
N LEU A 102 13.45 -5.35 6.26
CA LEU A 102 12.35 -4.55 6.76
C LEU A 102 10.98 -5.21 6.51
N ALA A 103 10.76 -5.82 5.33
CA ALA A 103 9.52 -6.50 5.01
C ALA A 103 9.19 -7.67 5.97
N TRP A 104 10.19 -8.41 6.46
CA TRP A 104 9.98 -9.49 7.43
C TRP A 104 9.55 -8.94 8.78
N TYR A 105 10.26 -7.92 9.27
CA TYR A 105 9.91 -7.25 10.52
C TYR A 105 8.49 -6.67 10.48
N LEU A 106 8.11 -6.03 9.37
CA LEU A 106 6.81 -5.40 9.21
C LEU A 106 5.65 -6.41 9.05
N ARG A 107 5.93 -7.62 8.53
CA ARG A 107 4.94 -8.69 8.36
C ARG A 107 4.41 -9.27 9.69
N ASP A 108 5.14 -9.07 10.78
CA ASP A 108 4.71 -9.55 12.10
C ASP A 108 3.73 -8.58 12.80
N PHE A 109 3.50 -7.39 12.23
CA PHE A 109 2.55 -6.43 12.78
C PHE A 109 1.11 -6.86 12.50
N ARG A 110 0.25 -6.72 13.50
CA ARG A 110 -1.19 -6.99 13.30
C ARG A 110 -1.77 -6.09 12.21
N GLY A 111 -2.45 -6.72 11.26
CA GLY A 111 -3.07 -6.06 10.11
C GLY A 111 -2.11 -5.77 8.97
N SER A 112 -0.88 -6.30 9.00
CA SER A 112 0.03 -6.24 7.86
C SER A 112 -0.54 -7.04 6.69
N ILE A 113 -0.47 -6.47 5.48
CA ILE A 113 -0.75 -7.20 4.25
C ILE A 113 0.50 -7.14 3.38
N THR A 114 1.05 -8.31 3.06
CA THR A 114 2.20 -8.40 2.15
C THR A 114 1.68 -8.34 0.72
N VAL A 115 2.24 -7.43 -0.07
CA VAL A 115 1.84 -7.25 -1.48
C VAL A 115 3.02 -7.36 -2.42
N VAL A 116 2.73 -7.85 -3.62
CA VAL A 116 3.65 -7.83 -4.77
C VAL A 116 3.07 -6.89 -5.82
N ASP A 117 3.84 -5.88 -6.19
CA ASP A 117 3.44 -4.87 -7.17
C ASP A 117 3.50 -5.46 -8.58
N CYS A 118 2.34 -5.60 -9.23
CA CYS A 118 2.21 -6.15 -10.57
C CYS A 118 2.88 -5.29 -11.65
N ASP A 119 3.05 -3.99 -11.40
CA ASP A 119 3.62 -3.04 -12.36
C ASP A 119 5.14 -2.84 -12.15
N SER A 120 5.74 -3.50 -11.14
CA SER A 120 7.18 -3.37 -10.86
C SER A 120 8.02 -4.18 -11.83
N GLU A 121 8.88 -3.51 -12.61
CA GLU A 121 9.94 -4.17 -13.39
C GLU A 121 11.03 -4.70 -12.46
N GLY A 122 11.07 -6.02 -12.27
CA GLY A 122 12.10 -6.68 -11.46
C GLY A 122 11.64 -8.03 -10.94
N GLU A 123 12.00 -9.10 -11.64
CA GLU A 123 11.82 -10.48 -11.19
C GLU A 123 12.89 -10.81 -10.13
N ASP A 124 12.76 -10.33 -8.89
CA ASP A 124 13.37 -11.06 -7.77
C ASP A 124 12.40 -12.18 -7.36
N ASP A 125 12.25 -13.15 -8.27
CA ASP A 125 11.44 -14.34 -8.10
C ASP A 125 11.85 -15.12 -6.84
N GLY A 126 13.14 -15.08 -6.48
CA GLY A 126 13.64 -15.75 -5.29
C GLY A 126 13.05 -15.15 -4.02
N PHE A 127 13.12 -13.82 -3.87
CA PHE A 127 12.56 -13.15 -2.70
C PHE A 127 11.03 -13.23 -2.64
N ILE A 128 10.34 -13.10 -3.78
CA ILE A 128 8.88 -13.25 -3.84
C ILE A 128 8.48 -14.68 -3.42
N ARG A 129 9.17 -15.71 -3.93
CA ARG A 129 8.91 -17.10 -3.53
C ARG A 129 9.12 -17.30 -2.03
N MET A 130 10.19 -16.75 -1.48
CA MET A 130 10.46 -16.80 -0.05
C MET A 130 9.38 -16.09 0.78
N MET A 131 8.89 -14.94 0.33
CA MET A 131 7.78 -14.25 1.02
C MET A 131 6.47 -15.05 0.97
N ARG A 132 6.21 -15.75 -0.14
CA ARG A 132 5.05 -16.65 -0.28
C ARG A 132 5.13 -17.89 0.59
N GLU A 133 6.31 -18.26 1.09
CA GLU A 133 6.45 -19.33 2.05
C GLU A 133 5.89 -18.88 3.42
N GLY A 134 4.79 -19.51 3.84
CA GLY A 134 4.24 -19.35 5.19
C GLY A 134 3.42 -18.08 5.44
N ALA A 135 3.01 -17.31 4.42
CA ALA A 135 1.91 -16.34 4.56
C ALA A 135 1.27 -16.01 3.22
N ASP A 136 0.09 -15.41 3.34
CA ASP A 136 -0.65 -14.86 2.22
C ASP A 136 0.05 -13.63 1.66
N VAL A 137 0.34 -13.68 0.37
CA VAL A 137 0.96 -12.60 -0.40
C VAL A 137 0.05 -12.25 -1.56
N TYR A 138 -0.45 -11.02 -1.55
CA TYR A 138 -1.45 -10.54 -2.49
C TYR A 138 -0.78 -9.79 -3.65
N SER A 139 -1.36 -9.90 -4.83
CA SER A 139 -0.99 -9.02 -5.94
C SER A 139 -1.64 -7.65 -5.73
N ILE A 140 -0.89 -6.57 -5.92
CA ILE A 140 -1.41 -5.20 -5.93
C ILE A 140 -1.25 -4.57 -7.31
N VAL A 141 -2.29 -3.87 -7.75
CA VAL A 141 -2.27 -3.05 -8.97
C VAL A 141 -2.60 -1.62 -8.60
N TRP A 142 -1.84 -0.67 -9.11
CA TRP A 142 -2.06 0.75 -8.86
C TRP A 142 -2.94 1.37 -9.95
N ALA A 143 -4.20 1.66 -9.60
CA ALA A 143 -5.11 2.42 -10.46
C ALA A 143 -4.64 3.88 -10.63
N ASN A 144 -4.12 4.44 -9.53
CA ASN A 144 -3.39 5.70 -9.54
C ASN A 144 -2.01 5.44 -8.91
N PRO A 145 -0.90 5.77 -9.59
CA PRO A 145 0.43 5.56 -9.04
C PRO A 145 0.61 6.26 -7.69
N LEU A 146 1.46 5.68 -6.85
CA LEU A 146 1.89 6.31 -5.61
C LEU A 146 2.52 7.68 -5.89
N ALA A 147 2.20 8.66 -5.04
CA ALA A 147 2.67 10.03 -5.17
C ALA A 147 3.48 10.44 -3.94
N GLU A 148 4.64 11.08 -4.17
CA GLU A 148 5.54 11.53 -3.09
C GLU A 148 4.91 12.58 -2.16
N VAL A 149 3.81 13.22 -2.59
CA VAL A 149 3.10 14.24 -1.81
C VAL A 149 2.58 13.72 -0.46
N ASN A 150 2.41 12.40 -0.32
CA ASN A 150 2.05 11.74 0.95
C ASN A 150 3.11 10.70 1.37
N ALA A 151 4.37 10.90 0.97
CA ALA A 151 5.48 10.09 1.43
C ALA A 151 5.86 10.40 2.87
N PHE A 152 6.37 9.38 3.56
CA PHE A 152 6.91 9.47 4.89
C PHE A 152 8.16 8.61 5.00
N LYS A 153 8.96 8.88 6.03
CA LYS A 153 10.09 8.04 6.40
C LYS A 153 10.18 7.92 7.91
N SER A 154 10.58 6.75 8.38
CA SER A 154 10.89 6.53 9.80
C SER A 154 12.26 5.91 9.93
N ALA A 155 13.06 6.43 10.85
CA ALA A 155 14.35 5.85 11.17
C ALA A 155 14.17 4.55 11.96
N TYR A 156 15.06 3.58 11.74
CA TYR A 156 15.19 2.37 12.55
C TYR A 156 16.66 1.96 12.66
N ILE A 157 16.98 1.12 13.64
CA ILE A 157 18.32 0.55 13.78
C ILE A 157 18.32 -0.80 13.07
N SER A 158 19.16 -0.96 12.06
CA SER A 158 19.37 -2.24 11.38
C SER A 158 20.63 -2.93 11.91
N TYR A 159 20.60 -4.26 11.98
CA TYR A 159 21.76 -5.06 12.38
C TYR A 159 22.16 -6.02 11.27
N GLY A 160 23.31 -5.74 10.66
CA GLY A 160 24.03 -6.73 9.86
C GLY A 160 25.19 -7.27 10.69
N ASN A 161 26.38 -6.69 10.48
CA ASN A 161 27.55 -6.95 11.31
C ASN A 161 27.72 -5.91 12.43
N GLU A 162 27.21 -4.69 12.24
CA GLU A 162 27.24 -3.57 13.19
C GLU A 162 25.91 -2.81 13.16
N ALA A 163 25.53 -2.17 14.27
CA ALA A 163 24.33 -1.35 14.35
C ALA A 163 24.44 -0.12 13.44
N THR A 164 23.56 -0.03 12.44
CA THR A 164 23.50 1.10 11.51
C THR A 164 22.14 1.77 11.57
N LEU A 165 22.12 3.11 11.41
CA LEU A 165 20.88 3.85 11.25
C LEU A 165 20.37 3.70 9.81
N ASP A 166 19.18 3.17 9.64
CA ASP A 166 18.51 2.99 8.35
C ASP A 166 17.11 3.63 8.38
N TYR A 167 16.43 3.67 7.23
CA TYR A 167 15.15 4.36 7.07
C TYR A 167 14.13 3.49 6.34
N ALA A 168 12.98 3.32 6.98
CA ALA A 168 11.78 2.77 6.36
C ALA A 168 11.09 3.89 5.59
N TYR A 169 10.90 3.70 4.29
CA TYR A 169 10.21 4.65 3.42
C TYR A 169 8.82 4.11 3.07
N GLY A 170 7.86 5.02 2.94
CA GLY A 170 6.53 4.64 2.51
C GLY A 170 5.66 5.80 2.11
N GLU A 171 4.44 5.48 1.71
CA GLU A 171 3.42 6.41 1.27
C GLU A 171 2.06 6.06 1.88
N VAL A 172 1.24 7.07 2.14
CA VAL A 172 -0.17 6.83 2.47
C VAL A 172 -0.96 6.63 1.18
N CYS A 173 -1.70 5.53 1.11
CA CYS A 173 -2.53 5.17 -0.04
C CYS A 173 -3.94 4.74 0.40
N LEU A 174 -4.87 4.78 -0.54
CA LEU A 174 -6.18 4.15 -0.40
C LEU A 174 -6.12 2.78 -1.09
N VAL A 175 -6.62 1.74 -0.43
CA VAL A 175 -6.66 0.38 -0.99
C VAL A 175 -8.05 -0.21 -0.90
N ILE A 176 -8.35 -1.13 -1.82
CA ILE A 176 -9.56 -1.94 -1.84
C ILE A 176 -9.12 -3.40 -1.99
N GLU A 177 -9.56 -4.26 -1.09
CA GLU A 177 -9.41 -5.71 -1.26
C GLU A 177 -10.52 -6.22 -2.17
N LEU A 178 -10.13 -6.98 -3.19
CA LEU A 178 -11.06 -7.51 -4.18
C LEU A 178 -11.07 -9.04 -4.10
N PRO A 179 -12.24 -9.68 -4.02
CA PRO A 179 -12.35 -11.13 -4.08
C PRO A 179 -11.92 -11.63 -5.46
N PRO A 180 -11.77 -12.95 -5.68
CA PRO A 180 -11.55 -13.53 -7.01
C PRO A 180 -12.55 -13.02 -8.04
N ALA A 181 -12.12 -12.90 -9.31
CA ALA A 181 -12.94 -12.34 -10.37
C ALA A 181 -14.28 -13.08 -10.56
N GLU A 182 -14.31 -14.38 -10.25
CA GLU A 182 -15.49 -15.24 -10.32
C GLU A 182 -16.57 -14.85 -9.29
N GLU A 183 -16.19 -14.20 -8.19
CA GLU A 183 -17.06 -13.82 -7.08
C GLU A 183 -17.57 -12.38 -7.15
N ARG A 184 -17.14 -11.58 -8.15
CA ARG A 184 -17.46 -10.15 -8.30
C ARG A 184 -18.79 -9.86 -9.03
N GLN A 185 -19.74 -10.81 -9.04
CA GLN A 185 -21.00 -10.73 -9.81
C GLN A 185 -22.07 -9.84 -9.17
#